data_AF-A0A9D4Q603-F1
#
_entry.id   AF-A0A9D4Q603-F1
#
_cell.length_a   1.000
_cell.length_b   1.000
_cell.length_c   1.000
_cell.angle_alpha   90.00
_cell.angle_beta   90.00
_cell.angle_gamma   90.00
#
_symmetry.space_group_name_H-M   'P 1'
#
loop_
_entity.id
_entity.type
_entity.pdbx_description
1 polymer ?
#
loop_
_entity_poly.entity_id
_entity_poly.type
_entity_poly.pdbx_seq_one_letter_code
_entity_poly.pdbx_strand_id
1 'polypeptide(L)'
;MPCSLSRILGHGVRICKILRAEWQRQARLHRDSLYLQLHHLDRPSTAKKKWRELCVLIDRATEFLWQRMLTTLRDSTPKKPPQPSNRVHIVGEIALPEEVNQILGLGPKFAVEPRKTPHELLTLVRQVAQRMPEDESNRCVSEEEWDSTLQNAELLPQLPLFTVTGQRFLPLSCEPIGAVKLGVTPPPTGSACYVALKE
;
A
#
# COMPACT_ATOMS: atom_id res chain seq x y z
N MET A 1 29.74 1.87 -4.26
CA MET A 1 28.94 2.64 -3.29
C MET A 1 27.44 2.49 -3.59
N PRO A 2 26.71 1.54 -2.95
CA PRO A 2 25.29 1.32 -3.20
C PRO A 2 24.44 1.69 -1.97
N CYS A 3 24.05 2.97 -1.80
CA CYS A 3 23.27 3.39 -0.61
C CYS A 3 22.03 4.25 -0.89
N SER A 4 21.63 4.50 -2.14
CA SER A 4 20.43 5.31 -2.47
C SER A 4 19.18 4.49 -2.83
N LEU A 5 19.31 3.17 -3.00
CA LEU A 5 18.17 2.29 -3.31
C LEU A 5 17.21 2.15 -2.11
N SER A 6 17.72 2.13 -0.88
CA SER A 6 16.96 1.72 0.32
C SER A 6 15.79 2.65 0.69
N ARG A 7 15.88 3.96 0.45
CA ARG A 7 14.80 4.92 0.79
C ARG A 7 13.73 5.08 -0.30
N ILE A 8 14.08 4.99 -1.59
CA ILE A 8 13.07 4.92 -2.67
C ILE A 8 12.32 3.60 -2.56
N LEU A 9 13.04 2.51 -2.24
CA LEU A 9 12.42 1.24 -1.83
C LEU A 9 11.48 1.45 -0.63
N GLY A 10 11.87 2.23 0.38
CA GLY A 10 11.03 2.52 1.55
C GLY A 10 9.68 3.17 1.23
N HIS A 11 9.66 4.22 0.39
CA HIS A 11 8.41 4.89 0.02
C HIS A 11 7.51 4.00 -0.86
N GLY A 12 8.08 3.31 -1.84
CA GLY A 12 7.34 2.35 -2.68
C GLY A 12 6.77 1.20 -1.85
N VAL A 13 7.54 0.67 -0.90
CA VAL A 13 7.08 -0.37 0.04
C VAL A 13 5.94 0.17 0.92
N ARG A 14 6.03 1.41 1.41
CA ARG A 14 4.94 2.03 2.19
C ARG A 14 3.66 2.17 1.37
N ILE A 15 3.75 2.68 0.13
CA ILE A 15 2.59 2.77 -0.77
C ILE A 15 1.99 1.39 -1.05
N CYS A 16 2.82 0.39 -1.37
CA CYS A 16 2.35 -0.98 -1.57
C CYS A 16 1.65 -1.55 -0.33
N LYS A 17 2.14 -1.27 0.88
CA LYS A 17 1.46 -1.66 2.12
C LYS A 17 0.08 -1.00 2.26
N ILE A 18 -0.02 0.30 1.99
CA ILE A 18 -1.30 1.04 2.03
C ILE A 18 -2.28 0.47 1.01
N LEU A 19 -1.85 0.29 -0.24
CA LEU A 19 -2.69 -0.27 -1.30
C LEU A 19 -3.15 -1.69 -0.97
N ARG A 20 -2.26 -2.53 -0.41
CA ARG A 20 -2.62 -3.89 0.03
C ARG A 20 -3.67 -3.86 1.14
N ALA A 21 -3.52 -2.98 2.12
CA ALA A 21 -4.48 -2.82 3.21
C ALA A 21 -5.86 -2.38 2.69
N GLU A 22 -5.90 -1.42 1.76
CA GLU A 22 -7.15 -0.97 1.13
C GLU A 22 -7.79 -2.06 0.27
N TRP A 23 -6.99 -2.84 -0.46
CA TRP A 23 -7.49 -3.98 -1.24
C TRP A 23 -8.14 -5.05 -0.35
N GLN A 24 -7.51 -5.38 0.78
CA GLN A 24 -8.08 -6.29 1.77
C GLN A 24 -9.35 -5.74 2.41
N ARG A 25 -9.44 -4.42 2.61
CA ARG A 25 -10.67 -3.76 3.10
C ARG A 25 -11.81 -3.94 2.10
N GLN A 26 -11.57 -3.72 0.81
CA GLN A 26 -12.58 -3.94 -0.23
C GLN A 26 -13.02 -5.41 -0.31
N ALA A 27 -12.09 -6.34 -0.17
CA ALA A 27 -12.41 -7.78 -0.13
C ALA A 27 -13.34 -8.13 1.05
N ARG A 28 -13.14 -7.52 2.23
CA ARG A 28 -14.03 -7.69 3.39
C ARG A 28 -15.43 -7.12 3.12
N LEU A 29 -15.52 -5.90 2.60
CA LEU A 29 -16.82 -5.29 2.25
C LEU A 29 -17.59 -6.14 1.24
N HIS A 30 -16.91 -6.68 0.23
CA HIS A 30 -17.53 -7.56 -0.75
C HIS A 30 -18.02 -8.88 -0.14
N ARG A 31 -17.23 -9.46 0.79
CA ARG A 31 -17.67 -10.63 1.57
C ARG A 31 -18.94 -10.32 2.35
N ASP A 32 -18.96 -9.22 3.09
CA ASP A 32 -20.13 -8.85 3.90
C ASP A 32 -21.39 -8.69 3.02
N SER A 33 -21.25 -8.07 1.84
CA SER A 33 -22.34 -7.97 0.87
C SER A 33 -22.81 -9.35 0.37
N LEU A 34 -21.89 -10.26 0.03
CA LEU A 34 -22.24 -11.61 -0.43
C LEU A 34 -22.88 -12.44 0.69
N TYR A 35 -22.43 -12.26 1.93
CA TYR A 35 -22.98 -12.93 3.10
C TYR A 35 -24.47 -12.59 3.29
N LEU A 36 -24.82 -11.30 3.20
CA LEU A 36 -26.21 -10.85 3.26
C LEU A 36 -27.05 -11.44 2.13
N GLN A 37 -26.53 -11.44 0.90
CA GLN A 37 -27.23 -12.03 -0.25
C GLN A 37 -27.46 -13.53 -0.09
N LEU A 38 -26.48 -14.28 0.44
CA LEU A 38 -26.59 -15.72 0.64
C LEU A 38 -27.66 -16.07 1.70
N HIS A 39 -27.77 -15.25 2.75
CA HIS A 39 -28.80 -15.39 3.78
C HIS A 39 -30.21 -15.19 3.25
N HIS A 40 -30.39 -14.36 2.23
CA HIS A 40 -31.69 -14.14 1.60
C HIS A 40 -32.13 -15.27 0.66
N LEU A 41 -31.20 -16.09 0.16
CA LEU A 41 -31.46 -17.02 -0.96
C LEU A 41 -31.51 -18.50 -0.57
N ASP A 42 -30.76 -18.93 0.45
CA ASP A 42 -30.49 -20.35 0.67
C ASP A 42 -31.08 -20.92 1.98
N ARG A 43 -31.37 -22.24 1.96
CA ARG A 43 -31.60 -23.00 3.20
C ARG A 43 -30.34 -22.97 4.07
N PRO A 44 -30.46 -22.84 5.42
CA PRO A 44 -29.34 -22.55 6.31
C PRO A 44 -28.23 -23.62 6.29
N SER A 45 -28.55 -24.88 5.93
CA SER A 45 -27.59 -25.98 5.89
C SER A 45 -26.63 -25.90 4.69
N THR A 46 -27.09 -25.50 3.51
CA THR A 46 -26.26 -25.37 2.30
C THR A 46 -25.50 -24.04 2.25
N ALA A 47 -26.07 -23.00 2.85
CA ALA A 47 -25.49 -21.66 2.92
C ALA A 47 -24.08 -21.67 3.55
N LYS A 48 -23.90 -22.35 4.69
CA LYS A 48 -22.61 -22.39 5.39
C LYS A 48 -21.49 -23.05 4.57
N LYS A 49 -21.80 -24.07 3.76
CA LYS A 49 -20.81 -24.73 2.90
C LYS A 49 -20.41 -23.82 1.74
N LYS A 50 -21.39 -23.30 1.00
CA LYS A 50 -21.17 -22.35 -0.11
C LYS A 50 -20.42 -21.10 0.35
N TRP A 51 -20.75 -20.57 1.52
CA TRP A 51 -20.05 -19.42 2.10
C TRP A 51 -18.55 -19.67 2.30
N ARG A 52 -18.18 -20.82 2.85
CA ARG A 52 -16.76 -21.18 3.04
C ARG A 52 -16.04 -21.31 1.70
N GLU A 53 -16.67 -21.93 0.71
CA GLU A 53 -16.11 -22.05 -0.65
C GLU A 53 -15.91 -20.68 -1.31
N LEU A 54 -16.88 -19.77 -1.17
CA LEU A 54 -16.79 -18.40 -1.65
C LEU A 54 -15.68 -17.61 -0.96
N CYS A 55 -15.52 -17.72 0.36
CA CYS A 55 -14.42 -17.07 1.08
C CYS A 55 -13.06 -17.49 0.53
N VAL A 56 -12.83 -18.79 0.34
CA VAL A 56 -11.58 -19.32 -0.23
C VAL A 56 -11.36 -18.79 -1.65
N LEU A 57 -12.42 -18.73 -2.48
CA LEU A 57 -12.34 -18.18 -3.83
C LEU A 57 -11.95 -16.70 -3.80
N ILE A 58 -12.56 -15.90 -2.92
CA ILE A 58 -12.28 -14.47 -2.78
C ILE A 58 -10.83 -14.25 -2.30
N ASP A 59 -10.35 -15.01 -1.30
CA ASP A 59 -8.95 -14.94 -0.85
C ASP A 59 -7.97 -15.21 -2.01
N ARG A 60 -8.21 -16.27 -2.80
CA ARG A 60 -7.36 -16.62 -3.94
C ARG A 60 -7.40 -15.57 -5.04
N ALA A 61 -8.59 -15.09 -5.40
CA ALA A 61 -8.78 -14.09 -6.44
C ALA A 61 -8.14 -12.75 -6.04
N THR A 62 -8.30 -12.33 -4.79
CA THR A 62 -7.75 -11.06 -4.30
C THR A 62 -6.22 -11.07 -4.24
N GLU A 63 -5.60 -12.16 -3.78
CA GLU A 63 -4.15 -12.30 -3.81
C GLU A 63 -3.62 -12.37 -5.25
N PHE A 64 -4.29 -13.10 -6.15
CA PHE A 64 -3.91 -13.14 -7.57
C PHE A 64 -3.94 -11.76 -8.22
N LEU A 65 -5.02 -10.99 -8.03
CA LEU A 65 -5.13 -9.63 -8.56
C LEU A 65 -4.09 -8.70 -7.95
N TRP A 66 -3.80 -8.83 -6.65
CA TRP A 66 -2.74 -8.09 -5.99
C TRP A 66 -1.37 -8.36 -6.62
N GLN A 67 -1.01 -9.63 -6.85
CA GLN A 67 0.27 -9.98 -7.49
C GLN A 67 0.38 -9.40 -8.92
N ARG A 68 -0.70 -9.42 -9.69
CA ARG A 68 -0.76 -8.83 -11.03
C ARG A 68 -0.65 -7.30 -11.02
N MET A 69 -1.26 -6.64 -10.05
CA MET A 69 -1.13 -5.19 -9.90
C MET A 69 0.29 -4.81 -9.44
N LEU A 70 0.90 -5.61 -8.56
CA LEU A 70 2.25 -5.38 -8.07
C LEU A 70 3.29 -5.40 -9.18
N THR A 71 3.13 -6.28 -10.18
CA THR A 71 4.01 -6.27 -11.37
C THR A 71 3.87 -4.96 -12.13
N THR A 72 2.65 -4.49 -12.39
CA THR A 72 2.41 -3.19 -13.06
C THR A 72 2.98 -2.01 -12.28
N LEU A 73 2.82 -2.00 -10.94
CA LEU A 73 3.38 -0.95 -10.09
C LEU A 73 4.92 -0.92 -10.14
N ARG A 74 5.55 -2.09 -10.11
CA ARG A 74 7.02 -2.21 -10.25
C ARG A 74 7.50 -1.70 -11.60
N ASP A 75 6.79 -2.02 -12.67
CA ASP A 75 7.14 -1.59 -14.03
C ASP A 75 6.92 -0.08 -14.24
N SER A 76 5.90 0.48 -13.58
CA SER A 76 5.60 1.92 -13.61
C SER A 76 6.57 2.78 -12.79
N THR A 77 7.37 2.18 -11.92
CA THR A 77 8.33 2.92 -11.10
C THR A 77 9.47 3.40 -11.98
N PRO A 78 9.65 4.72 -12.20
CA PRO A 78 10.68 5.20 -13.09
C PRO A 78 12.05 4.77 -12.55
N LYS A 79 12.81 4.04 -13.37
CA LYS A 79 14.22 3.73 -13.10
C LYS A 79 14.98 5.04 -13.22
N LYS A 80 15.08 5.77 -12.10
CA LYS A 80 15.81 7.04 -12.09
C LYS A 80 17.26 6.73 -12.45
N PRO A 81 17.79 7.26 -13.58
CA PRO A 81 19.20 7.09 -13.91
C PRO A 81 20.02 7.64 -12.74
N PRO A 82 21.23 7.10 -12.49
CA PRO A 82 22.10 7.65 -11.46
C PRO A 82 22.28 9.14 -11.73
N GLN A 83 21.69 9.96 -10.87
CA GLN A 83 21.76 11.41 -11.02
C GLN A 83 23.23 11.78 -10.81
N PRO A 84 23.89 12.48 -11.77
CA PRO A 84 25.25 12.93 -11.57
C PRO A 84 25.29 13.77 -10.30
N SER A 85 26.29 13.54 -9.43
CA SER A 85 26.40 14.20 -8.13
C SER A 85 26.17 15.71 -8.29
N ASN A 86 25.22 16.27 -7.55
CA ASN A 86 25.03 17.71 -7.59
C ASN A 86 26.31 18.36 -7.07
N ARG A 87 26.84 19.32 -7.84
CA ARG A 87 28.07 20.02 -7.46
C ARG A 87 27.77 20.81 -6.18
N VAL A 88 28.47 20.49 -5.09
CA VAL A 88 28.35 21.23 -3.83
C VAL A 88 28.97 22.61 -4.05
N HIS A 89 28.18 23.65 -3.86
CA HIS A 89 28.68 25.02 -3.88
C HIS A 89 29.07 25.41 -2.45
N ILE A 90 30.38 25.52 -2.20
CA ILE A 90 30.92 25.98 -0.93
C ILE A 90 30.89 27.52 -0.94
N VAL A 91 30.31 28.13 0.08
CA VAL A 91 30.31 29.59 0.26
C VAL A 91 31.49 29.93 1.19
N GLY A 92 32.50 30.64 0.67
CA GLY A 92 33.70 31.04 1.42
C GLY A 92 34.95 30.19 1.12
N GLU A 93 36.03 30.44 1.87
CA GLU A 93 37.36 29.82 1.65
C GLU A 93 37.61 28.57 2.52
N ILE A 94 36.54 27.84 2.89
CA ILE A 94 36.69 26.63 3.70
C ILE A 94 36.89 25.42 2.80
N ALA A 95 38.08 24.82 2.86
CA ALA A 95 38.35 23.55 2.19
C ALA A 95 37.66 22.40 2.97
N LEU A 96 36.66 21.77 2.37
CA LEU A 96 36.04 20.57 2.92
C LEU A 96 36.81 19.32 2.47
N PRO A 97 37.01 18.33 3.36
CA PRO A 97 37.51 17.02 2.95
C PRO A 97 36.65 16.40 1.85
N GLU A 98 37.28 15.71 0.90
CA GLU A 98 36.62 15.09 -0.26
C GLU A 98 35.47 14.16 0.15
N GLU A 99 35.64 13.43 1.25
CA GLU A 99 34.62 12.56 1.85
C GLU A 99 33.35 13.33 2.22
N VAL A 100 33.50 14.54 2.77
CA VAL A 100 32.38 15.40 3.17
C VAL A 100 31.71 16.00 1.93
N ASN A 101 32.50 16.42 0.94
CA ASN A 101 31.98 16.91 -0.35
C ASN A 101 31.16 15.85 -1.08
N GLN A 102 31.61 14.59 -1.08
CA GLN A 102 30.87 13.48 -1.67
C GLN A 102 29.54 13.25 -0.98
N ILE A 103 29.49 13.32 0.36
CA ILE A 103 28.25 13.16 1.14
C ILE A 103 27.29 14.33 0.86
N LEU A 104 27.78 15.56 0.91
CA LEU A 104 26.98 16.76 0.67
C LEU A 104 26.45 16.83 -0.77
N GLY A 105 27.19 16.31 -1.75
CA GLY A 105 26.79 16.28 -3.17
C GLY A 105 25.62 15.36 -3.48
N LEU A 106 25.30 14.44 -2.56
CA LEU A 106 24.07 13.65 -2.63
C LEU A 106 22.83 14.51 -2.28
N GLY A 107 23.03 15.62 -1.57
CA GLY A 107 21.99 16.57 -1.16
C GLY A 107 21.59 16.43 0.32
N PRO A 108 20.77 17.35 0.86
CA PRO A 108 20.43 17.43 2.28
C PRO A 108 19.74 16.18 2.84
N LYS A 109 19.13 15.37 1.96
CA LYS A 109 18.50 14.09 2.31
C LYS A 109 19.49 12.97 2.63
N PHE A 110 20.78 13.18 2.38
CA PHE A 110 21.88 12.23 2.60
C PHE A 110 22.85 12.69 3.67
N ALA A 111 22.48 13.70 4.48
CA ALA A 111 23.09 13.86 5.78
C ALA A 111 23.08 12.49 6.46
N VAL A 112 24.28 11.99 6.79
CA VAL A 112 24.46 10.68 7.40
C VAL A 112 23.55 10.61 8.61
N GLU A 113 22.61 9.67 8.60
CA GLU A 113 21.76 9.43 9.75
C GLU A 113 22.69 9.15 10.93
N PRO A 114 22.62 9.95 12.01
CA PRO A 114 23.57 9.83 13.11
C PRO A 114 23.55 8.38 13.60
N ARG A 115 24.72 7.74 13.63
CA ARG A 115 24.91 6.39 14.19
C ARG A 115 24.80 6.41 15.72
N LYS A 116 23.73 7.04 16.20
CA LYS A 116 23.42 7.21 17.61
C LYS A 116 22.37 6.20 18.00
N THR A 117 22.52 5.64 19.18
CA THR A 117 21.49 4.80 19.77
C THR A 117 20.23 5.64 20.05
N PRO A 118 19.04 5.03 20.20
CA PRO A 118 17.81 5.79 20.47
C PRO A 118 17.90 6.71 21.69
N HIS A 119 18.60 6.30 22.75
CA HIS A 119 18.79 7.13 23.94
C HIS A 119 19.72 8.33 23.70
N GLU A 120 20.77 8.17 22.88
CA GLU A 120 21.66 9.25 22.49
C GLU A 120 20.96 10.28 21.59
N LEU A 121 20.04 9.82 20.73
CA LEU A 121 19.20 10.71 19.92
C LEU A 121 18.29 11.56 20.80
N LEU A 122 17.57 10.95 21.75
CA LEU A 122 16.74 11.69 22.70
C LEU A 122 17.55 12.68 23.53
N THR A 123 18.77 12.29 23.93
CA THR A 123 19.68 13.19 24.66
C THR A 123 20.08 14.37 23.79
N LEU A 124 20.37 14.15 22.51
CA LEU A 124 20.67 15.23 21.55
C LEU A 124 19.48 16.16 21.36
N VAL A 125 18.26 15.63 21.17
CA VAL A 125 17.04 16.45 21.05
C VAL A 125 16.84 17.32 22.28
N ARG A 126 16.99 16.76 23.49
CA ARG A 126 16.90 17.51 24.75
C ARG A 126 17.95 18.62 24.84
N GLN A 127 19.20 18.33 24.45
CA GLN A 127 20.27 19.33 24.43
C GLN A 127 20.00 20.47 23.43
N VAL A 128 19.41 20.16 22.27
CA VAL A 128 19.00 21.17 21.30
C VAL A 128 17.84 22.00 21.86
N ALA A 129 16.83 21.36 22.44
CA ALA A 129 15.69 22.03 23.05
C ALA A 129 16.09 22.95 24.21
N GLN A 130 17.12 22.58 24.99
CA GLN A 130 17.67 23.42 26.06
C GLN A 130 18.38 24.70 25.57
N ARG A 131 18.76 24.76 24.28
CA ARG A 131 19.36 25.95 23.67
C ARG A 131 18.33 26.90 23.05
N MET A 132 17.07 26.45 22.96
CA MET A 132 15.96 27.26 22.49
C MET A 132 15.37 28.07 23.66
N PRO A 133 14.72 29.22 23.39
CA PRO A 133 14.03 29.98 24.42
C PRO A 133 12.89 29.16 25.07
N GLU A 134 12.57 29.44 26.34
CA GLU A 134 11.70 28.60 27.19
C GLU A 134 10.29 28.39 26.62
N ASP A 135 9.80 29.34 25.84
CA ASP A 135 8.51 29.29 25.15
C ASP A 135 8.49 28.28 23.99
N GLU A 136 9.61 28.10 23.30
CA GLU A 136 9.74 27.14 22.20
C GLU A 136 10.28 25.77 22.65
N SER A 137 11.04 25.73 23.74
CA SER A 137 11.67 24.51 24.27
C SER A 137 10.66 23.39 24.56
N ASN A 138 9.55 23.74 25.21
CA ASN A 138 8.48 22.77 25.52
C ASN A 138 7.82 22.21 24.25
N ARG A 139 7.67 23.05 23.21
CA ARG A 139 7.07 22.64 21.93
C ARG A 139 7.96 21.65 21.18
N CYS A 140 9.27 21.87 21.19
CA CYS A 140 10.24 20.98 20.54
C CYS A 140 10.32 19.59 21.18
N VAL A 141 9.99 19.47 22.48
CA VAL A 141 9.93 18.17 23.17
C VAL A 141 8.53 17.53 23.05
N SER A 142 7.47 18.33 22.97
CA SER A 142 6.09 17.83 22.95
C SER A 142 5.59 17.37 21.58
N GLU A 143 6.18 17.82 20.47
CA GLU A 143 5.77 17.38 19.12
C GLU A 143 6.21 15.93 18.78
N GLU A 144 6.93 15.24 19.67
CA GLU A 144 7.32 13.82 19.53
C GLU A 144 6.39 12.82 20.24
N GLU A 145 5.08 13.06 20.19
CA GLU A 145 4.06 11.99 20.32
C GLU A 145 4.03 11.10 19.05
N TRP A 146 5.21 10.68 18.54
CA TRP A 146 5.35 9.86 17.32
C TRP A 146 5.59 8.37 17.61
N ASP A 147 5.79 7.95 18.87
CA ASP A 147 6.21 6.56 19.18
C ASP A 147 5.24 5.73 20.04
N SER A 148 4.24 6.34 20.69
CA SER A 148 3.23 5.58 21.45
C SER A 148 2.30 4.74 20.56
N THR A 149 2.30 4.96 19.25
CA THR A 149 1.55 4.15 18.27
C THR A 149 2.37 2.99 17.69
N LEU A 150 3.71 3.04 17.72
CA LEU A 150 4.56 1.97 17.18
C LEU A 150 4.86 0.87 18.21
N GLN A 151 4.85 1.17 19.50
CA GLN A 151 5.00 0.16 20.55
C GLN A 151 3.78 -0.77 20.71
N ASN A 152 2.62 -0.44 20.11
CA ASN A 152 1.43 -1.31 20.12
C ASN A 152 1.29 -2.22 18.90
N ALA A 153 2.22 -2.19 17.94
CA ALA A 153 2.17 -3.04 16.74
C ALA A 153 2.81 -4.44 16.93
N GLU A 154 3.35 -4.75 18.12
CA GLU A 154 4.04 -6.01 18.42
C GLU A 154 3.09 -7.15 18.88
N LEU A 155 1.78 -6.91 18.87
CA LEU A 155 0.75 -7.90 19.25
C LEU A 155 -0.16 -8.33 18.08
N LEU A 156 0.39 -8.47 16.87
CA LEU A 156 -0.30 -9.23 15.83
C LEU A 156 0.08 -10.72 15.92
N PRO A 157 -0.89 -11.64 16.05
CA PRO A 157 -0.61 -13.06 16.11
C PRO A 157 0.04 -13.52 14.80
N GLN A 158 1.08 -14.34 14.94
CA GLN A 158 1.80 -14.98 13.84
C GLN A 158 0.80 -15.74 12.94
N LEU A 159 0.54 -15.21 11.76
CA LEU A 159 -0.15 -15.96 10.72
C LEU A 159 0.85 -16.98 10.12
N PRO A 160 0.45 -18.25 9.92
CA PRO A 160 1.33 -19.27 9.40
C PRO A 160 1.78 -18.95 7.97
N LEU A 161 3.07 -19.12 7.70
CA LEU A 161 3.62 -19.18 6.35
C LEU A 161 2.95 -20.32 5.58
N PHE A 162 2.16 -19.99 4.58
CA PHE A 162 1.75 -20.96 3.56
C PHE A 162 2.81 -20.96 2.44
N THR A 163 3.51 -22.08 2.32
CA THR A 163 4.27 -22.44 1.11
C THR A 163 3.29 -22.96 0.06
N VAL A 164 3.07 -22.19 -1.01
CA VAL A 164 2.32 -22.66 -2.18
C VAL A 164 3.29 -23.28 -3.17
N THR A 165 3.35 -24.61 -3.16
CA THR A 165 4.06 -25.41 -4.17
C THR A 165 3.34 -25.35 -5.52
N GLY A 166 4.01 -24.80 -6.53
CA GLY A 166 4.16 -25.44 -7.84
C GLY A 166 2.91 -25.82 -8.64
N GLN A 167 1.88 -24.96 -8.73
CA GLN A 167 0.87 -25.09 -9.79
C GLN A 167 1.00 -23.96 -10.81
N ARG A 168 1.37 -24.34 -12.06
CA ARG A 168 1.22 -23.49 -13.24
C ARG A 168 -0.27 -23.41 -13.55
N PHE A 169 -0.87 -22.24 -13.35
CA PHE A 169 -2.22 -21.96 -13.82
C PHE A 169 -2.14 -21.40 -15.24
N LEU A 170 -2.87 -22.04 -16.15
CA LEU A 170 -3.18 -21.46 -17.46
C LEU A 170 -4.03 -20.20 -17.24
N PRO A 171 -3.87 -19.16 -18.07
CA PRO A 171 -4.71 -17.97 -18.00
C PRO A 171 -6.17 -18.39 -18.17
N LEU A 172 -6.98 -18.18 -17.12
CA LEU A 172 -8.42 -18.22 -17.27
C LEU A 172 -8.79 -17.10 -18.23
N SER A 173 -9.19 -17.47 -19.46
CA SER A 173 -9.90 -16.54 -20.33
C SER A 173 -11.14 -16.09 -19.55
N CYS A 174 -11.23 -14.78 -19.31
CA CYS A 174 -12.49 -14.17 -18.92
C CYS A 174 -13.41 -14.26 -20.15
N GLU A 175 -13.99 -15.43 -20.38
CA GLU A 175 -15.24 -15.51 -21.11
C GLU A 175 -16.25 -14.66 -20.32
N PRO A 176 -16.97 -13.73 -20.97
CA PRO A 176 -17.98 -12.94 -20.29
C PRO A 176 -18.98 -13.91 -19.67
N ILE A 177 -19.16 -13.81 -18.35
CA ILE A 177 -20.19 -14.54 -17.61
C ILE A 177 -21.50 -14.26 -18.34
N GLY A 178 -22.00 -15.29 -19.03
CA GLY A 178 -23.24 -15.22 -19.79
C GLY A 178 -24.32 -14.63 -18.91
N ALA A 179 -25.02 -13.64 -19.46
CA ALA A 179 -26.16 -13.01 -18.82
C ALA A 179 -27.06 -14.07 -18.20
N VAL A 180 -27.14 -14.08 -16.86
CA VAL A 180 -28.15 -14.84 -16.14
C VAL A 180 -29.48 -14.30 -16.64
N LYS A 181 -30.18 -15.12 -17.43
CA LYS A 181 -31.54 -14.89 -17.89
C LYS A 181 -32.44 -14.84 -16.64
N LEU A 182 -32.56 -13.66 -16.04
CA LEU A 182 -33.65 -13.38 -15.11
C LEU A 182 -34.92 -13.57 -15.91
N GLY A 183 -35.70 -14.60 -15.55
CA GLY A 183 -36.99 -14.90 -16.15
C GLY A 183 -37.97 -13.77 -15.88
N VAL A 184 -37.89 -12.71 -16.68
CA VAL A 184 -38.94 -11.71 -16.81
C VAL A 184 -39.87 -12.25 -17.89
N THR A 185 -41.02 -12.76 -17.47
CA THR A 185 -42.12 -13.10 -18.37
C THR A 185 -42.52 -11.84 -19.15
N PRO A 186 -42.55 -11.88 -20.49
CA PRO A 186 -42.98 -10.73 -21.28
C PRO A 186 -44.47 -10.46 -21.05
N PRO A 187 -44.90 -9.19 -20.93
CA PRO A 187 -46.31 -8.85 -20.94
C PRO A 187 -46.93 -9.15 -22.33
N PRO A 188 -48.23 -9.46 -22.37
CA PRO A 188 -48.90 -9.86 -23.60
C PRO A 188 -48.89 -8.75 -24.65
N THR A 189 -48.61 -9.21 -25.87
CA THR A 189 -48.57 -8.51 -27.14
C THR A 189 -49.75 -7.57 -27.32
N GLY A 190 -49.49 -6.27 -27.50
CA GLY A 190 -50.51 -5.34 -27.97
C GLY A 190 -50.31 -3.88 -27.57
N SER A 191 -49.22 -3.24 -27.99
CA SER A 191 -49.25 -1.79 -28.25
C SER A 191 -48.05 -1.38 -29.10
N ALA A 192 -48.31 -1.02 -30.35
CA ALA A 192 -47.32 -0.44 -31.25
C ALA A 192 -47.04 1.01 -30.84
N CYS A 193 -45.79 1.32 -30.48
CA CYS A 193 -45.31 2.69 -30.38
C CYS A 193 -44.46 2.99 -31.62
N TYR A 194 -44.98 3.83 -32.51
CA TYR A 194 -44.22 4.40 -33.62
C TYR A 194 -43.36 5.55 -33.10
N VAL A 195 -42.07 5.55 -33.44
CA VAL A 195 -41.21 6.73 -33.33
C VAL A 195 -40.93 7.20 -34.75
N ALA A 196 -41.47 8.36 -35.11
CA ALA A 196 -41.19 9.03 -36.37
C ALA A 196 -39.79 9.66 -36.32
N LEU A 197 -38.93 9.30 -37.28
CA LEU A 197 -37.71 10.04 -37.60
C LEU A 197 -38.08 11.12 -38.63
N LYS A 198 -37.88 12.38 -38.27
CA LYS A 198 -37.84 13.51 -39.22
C LYS A 198 -36.41 13.65 -39.72
N GLU A 199 -36.25 13.63 -41.04
CA GLU A 199 -35.14 14.30 -41.74
C GLU A 199 -35.41 15.81 -41.82
#